data_AF-A0A4S3ZQE9-F1
#
_entry.id   AF-A0A4S3ZQE9-F1
#
_cell.length_a   1.000
_cell.length_b   1.000
_cell.length_c   1.000
_cell.angle_alpha   90.00
_cell.angle_beta   90.00
_cell.angle_gamma   90.00
#
_symmetry.space_group_name_H-M   'P 1'
#
loop_
_entity.id
_entity.type
_entity.pdbx_description
1 polymer ?
#
loop_
_entity_poly.entity_id
_entity_poly.type
_entity_poly.pdbx_seq_one_letter_code
_entity_poly.pdbx_strand_id
1 'polypeptide(L)'
;MKKIYLTAFLALIGLKEASAQQDPHYTQYMYNMNVINPAYAGSKETLSFGLLYRKQWVDLEGAPSTATFSGHSPVGKNVGLGLSVISDKIGPVKENNVYADFSYTLNLGGEHKLALGLKAGATFHKVGLLSDVSPYVPDANDPAFAENTSRTFFNAGAGLFYYTNKYYLAASVPNMLKSTYLDYNG
;
A
#
# COMPACT_ATOMS: atom_id res chain seq x y z
N MET A 1 23.87 25.93 19.01
CA MET A 1 23.80 26.12 17.55
C MET A 1 23.20 24.92 16.81
N LYS A 2 23.78 23.69 16.88
CA LYS A 2 23.23 22.50 16.19
C LYS A 2 21.76 22.18 16.51
N LYS A 3 21.32 22.42 17.76
CA LYS A 3 19.93 22.21 18.20
C LYS A 3 18.95 23.20 17.57
N ILE A 4 19.35 24.46 17.36
CA ILE A 4 18.50 25.50 16.76
C ILE A 4 18.19 25.19 15.30
N TYR A 5 19.18 24.72 14.53
CA TYR A 5 18.97 24.30 13.14
C TYR A 5 18.04 23.09 13.03
N LEU A 6 18.15 22.13 13.95
CA LEU A 6 17.25 20.98 14.00
C LEU A 6 15.82 21.39 14.34
N THR A 7 15.65 22.28 15.33
CA THR A 7 14.32 22.80 15.70
C THR A 7 13.69 23.61 14.57
N ALA A 8 14.47 24.44 13.88
CA ALA A 8 13.99 25.21 12.72
C ALA A 8 13.58 24.30 11.55
N PHE A 9 14.37 23.25 11.27
CA PHE A 9 14.06 22.26 10.24
C PHE A 9 12.76 21.50 10.53
N LEU A 10 12.56 21.06 11.78
CA LEU A 10 11.33 20.36 12.20
C LEU A 10 10.10 21.29 12.13
N ALA A 11 10.23 22.56 12.50
CA ALA A 11 9.14 23.53 12.43
C ALA A 11 8.70 23.81 10.97
N LEU A 12 9.65 23.85 10.02
CA LEU A 12 9.37 24.05 8.60
C LEU A 12 8.59 22.90 7.97
N ILE A 13 8.77 21.66 8.45
CA ILE A 13 8.02 20.49 7.97
C ILE A 13 6.54 20.56 8.42
N GLY A 14 6.27 21.14 9.58
CA GLY A 14 4.93 21.21 10.18
C GLY A 14 3.98 22.26 9.58
N LEU A 15 4.47 23.17 8.72
CA LEU A 15 3.65 24.26 8.14
C LEU A 15 2.86 23.85 6.88
N LYS A 16 2.91 22.58 6.47
CA LYS A 16 2.18 22.11 5.28
C LYS A 16 0.76 21.71 5.61
N GLU A 17 -0.18 22.12 4.77
CA GLU A 17 -1.58 21.65 4.81
C GLU A 17 -1.62 20.12 4.63
N ALA A 18 -2.31 19.44 5.55
CA ALA A 18 -2.48 17.99 5.51
C ALA A 18 -3.68 17.64 4.62
N SER A 19 -3.45 16.80 3.60
CA SER A 19 -4.53 16.18 2.82
C SER A 19 -4.85 14.82 3.41
N ALA A 20 -6.12 14.56 3.74
CA ALA A 20 -6.55 13.25 4.23
C ALA A 20 -6.70 12.27 3.05
N GLN A 21 -6.01 11.14 3.12
CA GLN A 21 -6.15 10.01 2.19
C GLN A 21 -6.35 8.75 3.03
N GLN A 22 -7.21 7.84 2.58
CA GLN A 22 -7.49 6.60 3.28
C GLN A 22 -6.97 5.42 2.45
N ASP A 23 -5.75 5.01 2.76
CA ASP A 23 -5.20 3.72 2.32
C ASP A 23 -5.39 2.67 3.42
N PRO A 24 -5.40 1.36 3.08
CA PRO A 24 -5.43 0.31 4.08
C PRO A 24 -4.31 0.45 5.11
N HIS A 25 -4.67 0.55 6.39
CA HIS A 25 -3.69 0.63 7.48
C HIS A 25 -3.15 -0.76 7.84
N TYR A 26 -1.83 -0.87 7.92
CA TYR A 26 -1.14 -2.06 8.41
C TYR A 26 -0.65 -1.84 9.84
N THR A 27 -1.44 -2.24 10.86
CA THR A 27 -0.96 -2.31 12.26
C THR A 27 0.21 -3.29 12.44
N GLN A 28 0.51 -4.11 11.43
CA GLN A 28 1.60 -5.08 11.38
C GLN A 28 2.56 -4.83 10.21
N TYR A 29 2.73 -3.56 9.81
CA TYR A 29 3.56 -3.17 8.67
C TYR A 29 4.98 -3.76 8.71
N MET A 30 5.57 -3.89 9.90
CA MET A 30 6.90 -4.46 10.12
C MET A 30 7.02 -5.92 9.64
N TYR A 31 5.91 -6.66 9.62
CA TYR A 31 5.88 -8.06 9.20
C TYR A 31 5.61 -8.23 7.70
N ASN A 32 5.18 -7.18 7.00
CA ASN A 32 4.80 -7.20 5.57
C ASN A 32 5.49 -6.07 4.81
N MET A 33 6.77 -5.83 5.13
CA MET A 33 7.51 -4.67 4.63
C MET A 33 7.68 -4.70 3.10
N ASN A 34 7.57 -5.87 2.45
CA ASN A 34 7.52 -6.02 0.99
C ASN A 34 6.27 -5.40 0.36
N VAL A 35 5.12 -5.46 1.04
CA VAL A 35 3.88 -4.85 0.54
C VAL A 35 4.03 -3.33 0.46
N ILE A 36 4.75 -2.75 1.42
CA ILE A 36 4.85 -1.30 1.62
C ILE A 36 6.06 -0.71 0.92
N ASN A 37 7.17 -1.45 0.82
CA ASN A 37 8.39 -0.99 0.18
C ASN A 37 8.93 -2.05 -0.81
N PRO A 38 8.91 -1.78 -2.13
CA PRO A 38 9.43 -2.73 -3.12
C PRO A 38 10.92 -3.05 -2.94
N ALA A 39 11.70 -2.14 -2.34
CA ALA A 39 13.13 -2.36 -2.09
C ALA A 39 13.41 -3.41 -1.02
N TYR A 40 12.39 -3.83 -0.27
CA TYR A 40 12.52 -4.89 0.72
C TYR A 40 12.48 -6.30 0.09
N ALA A 41 11.99 -6.45 -1.15
CA ALA A 41 11.96 -7.74 -1.83
C ALA A 41 13.38 -8.37 -1.87
N GLY A 42 13.47 -9.67 -1.62
CA GLY A 42 14.77 -10.38 -1.58
C GLY A 42 15.78 -9.93 -0.52
N SER A 43 15.40 -9.08 0.43
CA SER A 43 16.27 -8.69 1.57
C SER A 43 16.52 -9.85 2.54
N LYS A 44 15.59 -10.82 2.61
CA LYS A 44 15.80 -12.09 3.28
C LYS A 44 16.54 -13.04 2.34
N GLU A 45 17.45 -13.84 2.89
CA GLU A 45 18.25 -14.80 2.11
C GLU A 45 17.46 -16.03 1.63
N THR A 46 16.15 -16.08 1.93
CA THR A 46 15.27 -17.20 1.60
C THR A 46 13.98 -16.72 0.95
N LEU A 47 13.35 -17.63 0.20
CA LEU A 47 11.96 -17.48 -0.22
C LEU A 47 11.07 -17.34 1.02
N SER A 48 10.33 -16.23 1.07
CA SER A 48 9.50 -15.86 2.21
C SER A 48 8.08 -15.60 1.75
N PHE A 49 7.11 -16.11 2.49
CA PHE A 49 5.69 -15.87 2.26
C PHE A 49 5.04 -15.29 3.52
N GLY A 50 3.99 -14.50 3.33
CA GLY A 50 3.19 -13.92 4.38
C GLY A 50 1.70 -13.99 4.03
N LEU A 51 0.88 -14.39 5.00
CA LEU A 51 -0.56 -14.33 4.94
C LEU A 51 -1.06 -13.51 6.13
N LEU A 52 -1.87 -12.50 5.86
CA LEU A 52 -2.45 -11.63 6.87
C LEU A 52 -3.94 -11.50 6.61
N TYR A 53 -4.73 -11.64 7.67
CA TYR A 53 -6.15 -11.30 7.65
C TYR A 53 -6.45 -10.36 8.80
N ARG A 54 -7.10 -9.24 8.51
CA ARG A 54 -7.46 -8.21 9.48
C ARG A 54 -8.95 -7.89 9.33
N LYS A 55 -9.68 -7.95 10.42
CA LYS A 55 -11.07 -7.50 10.52
C LYS A 55 -11.15 -6.46 11.63
N GLN A 56 -11.69 -5.28 11.33
CA GLN A 56 -11.90 -4.22 12.31
C GLN A 56 -13.36 -4.16 12.72
N TRP A 57 -13.65 -3.53 13.88
CA TRP A 57 -15.02 -3.25 14.35
C TRP A 57 -15.91 -4.51 14.25
N VAL A 58 -15.47 -5.58 14.93
CA VAL A 58 -16.15 -6.87 14.89
C VAL A 58 -17.62 -6.67 15.29
N ASP A 59 -18.51 -7.41 14.61
CA ASP A 59 -19.97 -7.34 14.74
C ASP A 59 -20.67 -6.10 14.15
N LEU A 60 -19.93 -5.15 13.56
CA LEU A 60 -20.50 -4.11 12.73
C LEU A 60 -20.64 -4.59 11.27
N GLU A 61 -21.84 -4.46 10.70
CA GLU A 61 -22.08 -4.77 9.30
C GLU A 61 -21.32 -3.80 8.37
N GLY A 62 -20.74 -4.32 7.30
CA GLY A 62 -19.91 -3.53 6.38
C GLY A 62 -18.55 -3.11 6.96
N ALA A 63 -18.15 -3.60 8.13
CA ALA A 63 -16.88 -3.24 8.74
C ALA A 63 -15.66 -3.60 7.85
N PRO A 64 -14.59 -2.78 7.89
CA PRO A 64 -13.35 -3.02 7.17
C PRO A 64 -12.78 -4.42 7.39
N SER A 65 -12.50 -5.10 6.29
CA SER A 65 -11.80 -6.38 6.28
C SER A 65 -10.78 -6.42 5.16
N THR A 66 -9.55 -6.80 5.51
CA THR A 66 -8.41 -6.84 4.61
C THR A 66 -7.74 -8.22 4.68
N ALA A 67 -7.55 -8.85 3.53
CA ALA A 67 -6.71 -10.03 3.36
C ALA A 67 -5.48 -9.66 2.53
N THR A 68 -4.30 -10.13 2.93
CA THR A 68 -3.05 -9.91 2.20
C THR A 68 -2.31 -11.22 2.09
N PHE A 69 -1.98 -11.61 0.87
CA PHE A 69 -1.00 -12.64 0.58
C PHE A 69 0.19 -11.98 -0.08
N SER A 70 1.39 -12.35 0.35
CA SER A 70 2.60 -11.83 -0.28
C SER A 70 3.73 -12.85 -0.24
N GLY A 71 4.63 -12.75 -1.21
CA GLY A 71 5.82 -13.58 -1.29
C GLY A 71 6.96 -12.81 -1.91
N HIS A 72 8.18 -13.07 -1.46
CA HIS A 72 9.37 -12.50 -2.08
C HIS A 72 10.57 -13.45 -1.93
N SER A 73 11.52 -13.33 -2.84
CA SER A 73 12.74 -14.13 -2.85
C SER A 73 13.91 -13.32 -3.43
N PRO A 74 15.14 -13.55 -2.95
CA PRO A 74 16.31 -13.20 -3.74
C PRO A 74 16.32 -14.11 -4.98
N VAL A 75 16.59 -13.54 -6.14
CA VAL A 75 16.66 -14.25 -7.42
C VAL A 75 17.94 -13.80 -8.12
N GLY A 76 18.99 -14.61 -8.04
CA GLY A 76 20.30 -14.28 -8.60
C GLY A 76 21.11 -13.31 -7.74
N LYS A 77 22.13 -12.69 -8.34
CA LYS A 77 23.07 -11.82 -7.62
C LYS A 77 22.47 -10.44 -7.43
N ASN A 78 22.26 -10.05 -6.17
CA ASN A 78 21.78 -8.73 -5.76
C ASN A 78 20.37 -8.37 -6.24
N VAL A 79 19.61 -9.31 -6.82
CA VAL A 79 18.26 -9.06 -7.32
C VAL A 79 17.26 -9.74 -6.40
N GLY A 80 16.15 -9.05 -6.10
CA GLY A 80 15.03 -9.60 -5.37
C GLY A 80 13.73 -9.37 -6.13
N LEU A 81 12.87 -10.39 -6.16
CA LEU A 81 11.53 -10.31 -6.73
C LEU A 81 10.48 -10.51 -5.65
N GLY A 82 9.35 -9.84 -5.80
CA GLY A 82 8.20 -9.96 -4.90
C GLY A 82 6.88 -9.94 -5.66
N LEU A 83 5.87 -10.55 -5.05
CA LEU A 83 4.48 -10.51 -5.48
C LEU A 83 3.60 -10.27 -4.26
N SER A 84 2.55 -9.48 -4.43
CA SER A 84 1.53 -9.29 -3.39
C SER A 84 0.14 -9.18 -3.99
N VAL A 85 -0.82 -9.76 -3.27
CA VAL A 85 -2.25 -9.68 -3.54
C VAL A 85 -2.92 -9.20 -2.28
N ILE A 86 -3.60 -8.05 -2.36
CA ILE A 86 -4.34 -7.46 -1.23
C ILE A 86 -5.80 -7.36 -1.65
N SER A 87 -6.69 -7.92 -0.85
CA SER A 87 -8.13 -7.76 -1.02
C SER A 87 -8.67 -7.00 0.19
N ASP A 88 -9.22 -5.82 -0.06
CA ASP A 88 -9.80 -4.96 0.95
C ASP A 88 -11.29 -4.75 0.67
N LYS A 89 -12.12 -4.79 1.71
CA LYS A 89 -13.55 -4.52 1.63
C LYS A 89 -13.95 -3.60 2.78
N ILE A 90 -14.55 -2.47 2.43
CA ILE A 90 -15.08 -1.47 3.37
C ILE A 90 -16.48 -1.09 2.88
N GLY A 91 -17.52 -1.50 3.60
CA GLY A 91 -18.90 -1.32 3.19
C GLY A 91 -19.17 -1.82 1.76
N PRO A 92 -19.68 -0.97 0.85
CA PRO A 92 -19.96 -1.32 -0.55
C PRO A 92 -18.71 -1.27 -1.45
N VAL A 93 -17.57 -0.82 -0.93
CA VAL A 93 -16.32 -0.67 -1.69
C VAL A 93 -15.48 -1.94 -1.53
N LYS A 94 -15.07 -2.51 -2.66
CA LYS A 94 -14.12 -3.61 -2.72
C LYS A 94 -12.94 -3.22 -3.60
N GLU A 95 -11.75 -3.38 -3.06
CA GLU A 95 -10.50 -3.13 -3.76
C GLU A 95 -9.61 -4.37 -3.76
N ASN A 96 -9.17 -4.80 -4.94
CA ASN A 96 -8.21 -5.89 -5.07
C ASN A 96 -6.96 -5.38 -5.76
N ASN A 97 -5.83 -5.44 -5.08
CA ASN A 97 -4.55 -4.98 -5.56
C ASN A 97 -3.67 -6.19 -5.90
N VAL A 98 -3.04 -6.18 -7.06
CA VAL A 98 -2.06 -7.19 -7.47
C VAL A 98 -0.78 -6.45 -7.89
N TYR A 99 0.31 -6.68 -7.17
CA TYR A 99 1.59 -6.01 -7.39
C TYR A 99 2.73 -6.99 -7.58
N ALA A 100 3.67 -6.59 -8.42
CA ALA A 100 4.98 -7.19 -8.58
C ALA A 100 6.07 -6.18 -8.19
N ASP A 101 7.08 -6.70 -7.50
CA ASP A 101 8.20 -5.94 -6.99
C ASP A 101 9.50 -6.44 -7.60
N PHE A 102 10.34 -5.49 -8.00
CA PHE A 102 11.72 -5.72 -8.37
C PHE A 102 12.61 -4.92 -7.44
N SER A 103 13.71 -5.50 -6.99
CA SER A 103 14.70 -4.82 -6.17
C SER A 103 16.12 -5.16 -6.62
N TYR A 104 17.02 -4.20 -6.44
CA TYR A 104 18.44 -4.36 -6.66
C TYR A 104 19.23 -3.87 -5.45
N THR A 105 20.04 -4.75 -4.85
CA THR A 105 20.82 -4.48 -3.64
C THR A 105 22.28 -4.18 -3.97
N LEU A 106 22.70 -2.96 -3.65
CA LEU A 106 24.09 -2.54 -3.66
C LEU A 106 24.75 -2.94 -2.34
N ASN A 107 25.80 -3.75 -2.43
CA ASN A 107 26.67 -4.04 -1.28
C ASN A 107 27.65 -2.86 -1.14
N LEU A 108 27.52 -2.09 -0.06
CA LEU A 108 28.37 -0.92 0.20
C LEU A 108 29.64 -1.29 1.00
N GLY A 109 29.81 -2.57 1.33
CA GLY A 109 30.93 -3.11 2.09
C GLY A 109 30.53 -3.49 3.52
N GLY A 110 31.19 -4.53 4.05
CA GLY A 110 30.88 -5.07 5.38
C GLY A 110 29.43 -5.54 5.48
N GLU A 111 28.73 -5.04 6.50
CA GLU A 111 27.30 -5.34 6.74
C GLU A 111 26.33 -4.35 6.08
N HIS A 112 26.83 -3.35 5.34
CA HIS A 112 26.00 -2.26 4.81
C HIS A 112 25.44 -2.60 3.43
N LYS A 113 24.12 -2.62 3.32
CA LYS A 113 23.39 -2.89 2.07
C LYS A 113 22.42 -1.74 1.78
N LEU A 114 22.35 -1.34 0.51
CA LEU A 114 21.38 -0.37 0.01
C LEU A 114 20.59 -1.00 -1.15
N ALA A 115 19.31 -1.26 -0.92
CA ALA A 115 18.41 -1.74 -1.94
C ALA A 115 17.58 -0.60 -2.55
N LEU A 116 17.43 -0.65 -3.86
CA LEU A 116 16.52 0.17 -4.64
C LEU A 116 15.42 -0.73 -5.18
N GLY A 117 14.17 -0.26 -5.15
CA GLY A 117 13.03 -1.06 -5.53
C GLY A 117 12.08 -0.33 -6.46
N LEU A 118 11.45 -1.09 -7.34
CA LEU A 118 10.38 -0.68 -8.23
C LEU A 118 9.17 -1.59 -7.98
N LYS A 119 7.98 -1.00 -7.98
CA LYS A 119 6.69 -1.67 -7.86
C LYS A 119 5.89 -1.40 -9.12
N ALA A 120 5.18 -2.40 -9.63
CA ALA A 120 4.19 -2.22 -10.68
C ALA A 120 3.00 -3.15 -10.44
N GLY A 121 1.82 -2.74 -10.85
CA GLY A 121 0.66 -3.63 -10.83
C GLY A 121 -0.65 -2.92 -11.12
N ALA A 122 -1.73 -3.52 -10.66
CA ALA A 122 -3.08 -3.05 -10.92
C ALA A 122 -3.98 -3.15 -9.68
N THR A 123 -4.88 -2.19 -9.58
CA THR A 123 -5.92 -2.08 -8.57
C THR A 123 -7.28 -2.23 -9.26
N PHE A 124 -8.02 -3.27 -8.89
CA PHE A 124 -9.37 -3.52 -9.32
C PHE A 124 -10.33 -2.97 -8.27
N HIS A 125 -10.97 -1.85 -8.59
CA HIS A 125 -11.83 -1.12 -7.68
C HIS A 125 -13.29 -1.29 -8.10
N LYS A 126 -14.12 -1.77 -7.17
CA LYS A 126 -15.56 -1.98 -7.38
C LYS A 126 -16.35 -1.29 -6.27
N VAL A 127 -17.39 -0.58 -6.64
CA VAL A 127 -18.34 0.07 -5.72
C VAL A 127 -19.74 -0.46 -6.00
N GLY A 128 -20.33 -1.13 -5.01
CA GLY A 128 -21.66 -1.71 -5.06
C GLY A 128 -22.79 -0.74 -4.71
N LEU A 129 -22.87 0.44 -5.35
CA LEU A 129 -23.90 1.44 -5.00
C LEU A 129 -25.32 0.91 -5.23
N LEU A 130 -25.58 0.25 -6.35
CA LEU A 130 -26.89 -0.33 -6.64
C LEU A 130 -27.20 -1.57 -5.80
N SER A 131 -26.24 -2.48 -5.64
CA SER A 131 -26.51 -3.76 -4.96
C SER A 131 -26.47 -3.66 -3.43
N ASP A 132 -25.59 -2.81 -2.89
CA ASP A 132 -25.24 -2.82 -1.47
C ASP A 132 -25.75 -1.57 -0.74
N VAL A 133 -26.09 -0.49 -1.46
CA VAL A 133 -26.53 0.79 -0.86
C VAL A 133 -27.97 1.16 -1.24
N SER A 134 -28.35 1.05 -2.52
CA SER A 134 -29.68 1.43 -3.02
C SER A 134 -30.88 0.84 -2.24
N PRO A 135 -30.84 -0.41 -1.72
CA PRO A 135 -31.95 -0.93 -0.90
C PRO A 135 -32.20 -0.20 0.42
N TYR A 136 -31.25 0.63 0.88
CA TYR A 136 -31.27 1.30 2.18
C TYR A 136 -31.38 2.82 2.08
N VAL A 137 -31.44 3.40 0.87
CA VAL A 137 -31.57 4.85 0.69
C VAL A 137 -33.03 5.31 0.81
N PRO A 138 -33.29 6.55 1.26
CA PRO A 138 -34.66 7.07 1.38
C PRO A 138 -35.40 7.19 0.03
N ASP A 139 -34.66 7.46 -1.05
CA ASP A 139 -35.20 7.52 -2.41
C ASP A 139 -34.65 6.38 -3.26
N ALA A 140 -35.48 5.36 -3.49
CA ALA A 140 -35.12 4.18 -4.27
C ALA A 140 -34.83 4.49 -5.76
N ASN A 141 -35.19 5.68 -6.26
CA ASN A 141 -34.94 6.09 -7.65
C ASN A 141 -33.82 7.13 -7.75
N ASP A 142 -33.03 7.36 -6.70
CA ASP A 142 -31.90 8.29 -6.74
C ASP A 142 -30.87 7.83 -7.81
N PRO A 143 -30.65 8.64 -8.87
CA PRO A 143 -29.73 8.30 -9.95
C PRO A 143 -28.29 8.05 -9.48
N ALA A 144 -27.88 8.63 -8.34
CA ALA A 144 -26.53 8.44 -7.81
C ALA A 144 -26.25 6.98 -7.38
N PHE A 145 -27.29 6.18 -7.13
CA PHE A 145 -27.18 4.77 -6.73
C PHE A 145 -27.72 3.80 -7.79
N ALA A 146 -27.98 4.28 -9.01
CA ALA A 146 -28.63 3.49 -10.07
C ALA A 146 -27.71 2.45 -10.72
N GLU A 147 -26.39 2.51 -10.50
CA GLU A 147 -25.43 1.57 -11.08
C GLU A 147 -24.29 1.19 -10.13
N ASN A 148 -23.68 0.04 -10.40
CA ASN A 148 -22.43 -0.35 -9.76
C ASN A 148 -21.25 0.15 -10.59
N THR A 149 -20.25 0.73 -9.94
CA THR A 149 -19.03 1.18 -10.63
C THR A 149 -17.94 0.13 -10.53
N SER A 150 -17.23 -0.12 -11.64
CA SER A 150 -16.04 -0.98 -11.67
C SER A 150 -14.96 -0.33 -12.52
N ARG A 151 -13.78 -0.08 -11.93
CA ARG A 151 -12.64 0.55 -12.58
C ARG A 151 -11.36 -0.23 -12.29
N THR A 152 -10.45 -0.22 -13.26
CA THR A 152 -9.10 -0.79 -13.11
C THR A 152 -8.10 0.34 -13.21
N PHE A 153 -7.23 0.45 -12.22
CA PHE A 153 -6.16 1.43 -12.18
C PHE A 153 -4.81 0.73 -12.26
N PHE A 154 -3.93 1.20 -13.12
CA PHE A 154 -2.54 0.78 -13.11
C PHE A 154 -1.77 1.62 -12.10
N ASN A 155 -0.77 1.01 -11.49
CA ASN A 155 0.02 1.63 -10.45
C ASN A 155 1.50 1.30 -10.66
N ALA A 156 2.36 2.28 -10.37
CA ALA A 156 3.79 2.14 -10.27
C ALA A 156 4.28 2.78 -8.97
N GLY A 157 5.34 2.23 -8.39
CA GLY A 157 5.92 2.72 -7.16
C GLY A 157 7.43 2.53 -7.11
N ALA A 158 8.06 3.16 -6.13
CA ALA A 158 9.50 3.08 -5.92
C ALA A 158 9.84 3.01 -4.43
N GLY A 159 11.03 2.51 -4.13
CA GLY A 159 11.49 2.33 -2.77
C GLY A 159 13.00 2.38 -2.64
N LEU A 160 13.43 2.76 -1.44
CA LEU A 160 14.80 2.70 -0.98
C LEU A 160 14.81 1.99 0.37
N PHE A 161 15.75 1.07 0.55
CA PHE A 161 15.92 0.32 1.78
C PHE A 161 17.40 0.16 2.10
N TYR A 162 17.87 0.94 3.08
CA TYR A 162 19.20 0.80 3.64
C TYR A 162 19.13 -0.07 4.88
N TYR A 163 19.96 -1.09 4.99
CA TYR A 163 19.92 -2.00 6.13
C TYR A 163 21.29 -2.57 6.49
N THR A 164 21.43 -2.86 7.79
CA THR A 164 22.55 -3.54 8.43
C THR A 164 22.00 -4.65 9.34
N ASN A 165 22.86 -5.35 10.06
CA ASN A 165 22.43 -6.33 11.07
C ASN A 165 21.74 -5.71 12.29
N LYS A 166 21.86 -4.39 12.51
CA LYS A 166 21.40 -3.71 13.74
C LYS A 166 20.31 -2.67 13.51
N TYR A 167 20.32 -2.02 12.36
CA TYR A 167 19.40 -0.92 12.04
C TYR A 167 19.11 -0.86 10.55
N TYR A 168 17.96 -0.28 10.22
CA TYR A 168 17.55 -0.03 8.85
C TYR A 168 16.88 1.35 8.73
N LEU A 169 16.90 1.89 7.51
CA LEU A 169 16.18 3.08 7.11
C LEU A 169 15.50 2.80 5.78
N ALA A 170 14.21 3.14 5.69
CA ALA A 170 13.39 2.85 4.54
C ALA A 170 12.63 4.10 4.11
N ALA A 171 12.54 4.32 2.81
CA ALA A 171 11.66 5.31 2.19
C ALA A 171 10.94 4.65 1.02
N SER A 172 9.65 4.90 0.85
CA SER A 172 8.91 4.34 -0.28
C SER A 172 7.75 5.23 -0.70
N VAL A 173 7.48 5.21 -2.00
CA VAL A 173 6.26 5.72 -2.62
C VAL A 173 5.58 4.52 -3.28
N PRO A 174 4.64 3.85 -2.61
CA PRO A 174 4.04 2.62 -3.11
C PRO A 174 3.07 2.86 -4.27
N ASN A 175 2.43 4.03 -4.34
CA ASN A 175 1.58 4.43 -5.45
C ASN A 175 1.96 5.83 -5.96
N MET A 176 2.44 5.90 -7.20
CA MET A 176 2.79 7.17 -7.87
C MET A 176 1.70 7.65 -8.84
N LEU A 177 0.72 6.81 -9.18
CA LEU A 177 -0.30 7.12 -10.18
C LEU A 177 -1.60 7.55 -9.50
N LYS A 178 -1.93 8.84 -9.64
CA LYS A 178 -3.17 9.41 -9.09
C LYS A 178 -4.38 8.81 -9.80
N SER A 179 -5.25 8.17 -9.02
CA SER A 179 -6.48 7.55 -9.52
C SER A 179 -7.70 8.24 -8.91
N THR A 180 -8.66 8.63 -9.75
CA THR A 180 -9.93 9.21 -9.30
C THR A 180 -10.93 8.08 -9.08
N TYR A 181 -11.21 7.78 -7.82
CA TYR A 181 -12.04 6.65 -7.40
C TYR A 181 -13.55 6.90 -7.60
N LEU A 182 -13.99 8.16 -7.51
CA LEU A 182 -15.36 8.59 -7.76
C LEU A 182 -15.33 9.86 -8.60
N ASP A 183 -15.99 9.82 -9.74
CA ASP A 183 -16.12 10.96 -10.65
C ASP A 183 -17.61 11.15 -10.92
N TYR A 184 -18.25 11.94 -10.05
CA TYR A 184 -19.65 12.31 -10.21
C TYR A 184 -19.67 13.71 -10.83
N ASN A 185 -19.97 13.77 -12.13
CA ASN A 185 -20.38 15.01 -12.77
C ASN A 185 -21.89 15.14 -12.51
N GLY A 186 -22.25 16.05 -11.61
CA GLY A 186 -23.65 16.36 -11.31
C GLY A 186 -24.45 16.79 -12.52
#